data_AF-A0A8X7C4G4-F1
#
_entry.id   AF-A0A8X7C4G4-F1
#
_cell.length_a   1.000
_cell.length_b   1.000
_cell.length_c   1.000
_cell.angle_alpha   90.00
_cell.angle_beta   90.00
_cell.angle_gamma   90.00
#
_symmetry.space_group_name_H-M   'P 1'
#
loop_
_entity.id
_entity.type
_entity.pdbx_description
1 polymer ?
#
loop_
_entity_poly.entity_id
_entity_poly.type
_entity_poly.pdbx_seq_one_letter_code
_entity_poly.pdbx_strand_id
1 'polypeptide(L)'
;MAFPSKGKKIDLYNLASELRVSATLDDRIIDLREKITTCTFFKDNEQFIKEMLDNIAEERKSLEAIKKIERKNKGLAEQRAFELEKLKLQAQNPPASAGNSLQMNSRSMRLDLKTLLPTFIPDKDNISLLLTICKRQMKILNVPADFWVSHLIGIIPSDIRAG
;
A
#
# COMPACT_ATOMS: atom_id res chain seq x y z
N MET A 1 6.67 -48.78 -12.56
CA MET A 1 5.63 -47.82 -12.14
C MET A 1 6.28 -46.46 -12.00
N ALA A 2 5.72 -45.41 -12.59
CA ALA A 2 6.35 -44.10 -12.67
C ALA A 2 5.84 -43.18 -11.55
N PHE A 3 6.70 -42.86 -10.58
CA PHE A 3 6.38 -41.94 -9.50
C PHE A 3 6.39 -40.48 -10.02
N PRO A 4 5.49 -39.59 -9.55
CA PRO A 4 5.47 -38.19 -9.99
C PRO A 4 6.84 -37.52 -9.85
N SER A 5 7.28 -36.87 -10.93
CA SER A 5 8.52 -36.10 -10.98
C SER A 5 8.43 -34.74 -10.28
N LYS A 6 7.21 -34.37 -9.85
CA LYS A 6 6.88 -33.11 -9.18
C LYS A 6 7.13 -33.22 -7.66
N GLY A 7 7.33 -32.08 -7.00
CA GLY A 7 7.62 -31.99 -5.56
C GLY A 7 9.12 -31.85 -5.26
N LYS A 8 9.44 -31.04 -4.25
CA LYS A 8 10.80 -30.87 -3.69
C LYS A 8 11.16 -32.07 -2.81
N LYS A 9 12.45 -32.23 -2.47
CA LYS A 9 12.92 -33.25 -1.50
C LYS A 9 12.11 -33.23 -0.19
N ILE A 10 11.80 -32.04 0.33
CA ILE A 10 11.01 -31.89 1.55
C ILE A 10 9.56 -32.36 1.38
N ASP A 11 8.95 -32.13 0.21
CA ASP A 11 7.59 -32.55 -0.08
C ASP A 11 7.50 -34.09 -0.11
N LEU A 12 8.52 -34.75 -0.69
CA LEU A 12 8.65 -36.21 -0.70
C LEU A 12 8.92 -36.80 0.70
N TYR A 13 9.72 -36.12 1.50
CA TYR A 13 9.98 -36.53 2.89
C TYR A 13 8.70 -36.45 3.73
N ASN A 14 7.94 -35.36 3.62
CA ASN A 14 6.67 -35.20 4.32
C ASN A 14 5.68 -36.27 3.88
N LEU A 15 5.58 -36.53 2.57
CA LEU A 15 4.74 -37.61 2.05
C LEU A 15 5.14 -38.97 2.62
N ALA A 16 6.44 -39.29 2.65
CA ALA A 16 6.91 -40.54 3.24
C ALA A 16 6.57 -40.65 4.74
N SER A 17 6.67 -39.54 5.49
CA SER A 17 6.28 -39.45 6.89
C SER A 17 4.78 -39.74 7.09
N GLU A 18 3.92 -39.13 6.27
CA GLU A 18 2.47 -39.35 6.33
C GLU A 18 2.07 -40.77 5.94
N LEU A 19 2.79 -41.37 4.98
CA LEU A 19 2.65 -42.78 4.59
C LEU A 19 3.30 -43.76 5.59
N ARG A 20 3.91 -43.25 6.68
CA ARG A 20 4.65 -44.03 7.69
C ARG A 20 5.76 -44.90 7.10
N VAL A 21 6.36 -44.43 6.01
CA VAL A 21 7.54 -45.04 5.38
C VAL A 21 8.79 -44.55 6.11
N SER A 22 9.74 -45.46 6.36
CA SER A 22 11.01 -45.11 7.02
C SER A 22 11.89 -44.24 6.11
N ALA A 23 11.70 -42.92 6.23
CA ALA A 23 12.41 -41.90 5.49
C ALA A 23 13.20 -40.96 6.42
N THR A 24 14.37 -40.56 5.96
CA THR A 24 15.26 -39.62 6.66
C THR A 24 15.44 -38.35 5.85
N LEU A 25 15.78 -37.24 6.53
CA LEU A 25 16.10 -35.99 5.83
C LEU A 25 17.39 -36.08 5.00
N ASP A 26 18.24 -37.06 5.25
CA ASP A 26 19.47 -37.32 4.48
C ASP A 26 19.20 -38.10 3.19
N ASP A 27 18.13 -38.88 3.12
CA ASP A 27 17.76 -39.68 1.94
C ASP A 27 17.76 -38.82 0.66
N ARG A 28 18.29 -39.37 -0.44
CA ARG A 28 18.24 -38.68 -1.73
C ARG A 28 16.81 -38.71 -2.27
N ILE A 29 16.51 -37.81 -3.20
CA ILE A 29 15.21 -37.77 -3.89
C ILE A 29 14.86 -39.13 -4.51
N ILE A 30 15.87 -39.81 -5.08
CA ILE A 30 15.70 -41.12 -5.71
C ILE A 30 15.32 -42.17 -4.65
N ASP A 31 16.06 -42.22 -3.53
CA ASP A 31 15.81 -43.15 -2.42
C ASP A 31 14.42 -42.94 -1.81
N LEU A 32 14.00 -41.68 -1.62
CA LEU A 32 12.66 -41.35 -1.13
C LEU A 32 11.58 -41.85 -2.08
N ARG A 33 11.74 -41.60 -3.40
CA ARG A 33 10.79 -42.07 -4.41
C ARG A 33 10.70 -43.59 -4.46
N GLU A 34 11.84 -44.26 -4.35
CA GLU A 34 11.91 -45.72 -4.33
C GLU A 34 11.21 -46.30 -3.10
N LYS A 35 11.49 -45.77 -1.91
CA LYS A 35 10.85 -46.18 -0.66
C LYS A 35 9.33 -45.99 -0.69
N ILE A 36 8.85 -44.86 -1.23
CA ILE A 36 7.42 -44.60 -1.37
C ILE A 36 6.79 -45.54 -2.40
N THR A 37 7.42 -45.73 -3.56
CA THR A 37 6.88 -46.59 -4.64
C THR A 37 6.86 -48.07 -4.25
N THR A 38 7.81 -48.50 -3.42
CA THR A 38 7.92 -49.87 -2.89
C THR A 38 6.91 -50.14 -1.78
N CYS A 39 6.30 -49.11 -1.20
CA CYS A 39 5.25 -49.26 -0.19
C CYS A 39 4.02 -49.96 -0.78
N THR A 40 3.47 -50.94 -0.06
CA THR A 40 2.25 -51.66 -0.48
C THR A 40 1.08 -50.70 -0.65
N PHE A 41 0.96 -49.70 0.22
CA PHE A 41 -0.05 -48.67 0.15
C PHE A 41 -0.01 -47.88 -1.16
N PHE A 42 1.18 -47.72 -1.76
CA PHE A 42 1.34 -47.04 -3.04
C PHE A 42 0.73 -47.79 -4.21
N LYS A 43 0.83 -49.12 -4.23
CA LYS A 43 0.23 -49.94 -5.29
C LYS A 43 -1.29 -49.81 -5.34
N ASP A 44 -1.93 -49.77 -4.19
CA ASP A 44 -3.39 -49.78 -4.09
C ASP A 44 -3.99 -48.36 -4.17
N ASN A 45 -3.19 -47.32 -3.88
CA ASN A 45 -3.67 -45.94 -3.72
C ASN A 45 -2.81 -44.92 -4.50
N GLU A 46 -2.27 -45.29 -5.66
CA GLU A 46 -1.36 -44.45 -6.45
C GLU A 46 -1.92 -43.05 -6.71
N GLN A 47 -3.20 -42.95 -7.08
CA GLN A 47 -3.84 -41.66 -7.40
C GLN A 47 -3.99 -40.77 -6.17
N PHE A 48 -4.39 -41.36 -5.04
CA PHE A 48 -4.51 -40.66 -3.76
C PHE A 48 -3.16 -40.10 -3.31
N ILE A 49 -2.08 -40.86 -3.47
CA ILE A 49 -0.73 -40.44 -3.08
C ILE A 49 -0.22 -39.31 -3.98
N LYS A 50 -0.57 -39.34 -5.27
CA LYS A 50 -0.27 -38.22 -6.18
C LYS A 50 -0.99 -36.94 -5.74
N GLU A 51 -2.28 -37.04 -5.42
CA GLU A 51 -3.07 -35.89 -4.93
C GLU A 51 -2.55 -35.36 -3.59
N MET A 52 -2.15 -36.27 -2.70
CA MET A 52 -1.52 -35.94 -1.42
C MET A 52 -0.20 -35.18 -1.61
N LEU A 53 0.65 -35.62 -2.55
CA LEU A 53 1.89 -34.91 -2.88
C LEU A 53 1.62 -33.51 -3.45
N ASP A 54 0.60 -33.38 -4.29
CA ASP A 54 0.19 -32.09 -4.84
C ASP A 54 -0.30 -31.15 -3.74
N ASN A 55 -1.11 -31.65 -2.80
CA ASN A 55 -1.57 -30.89 -1.64
C ASN A 55 -0.41 -30.42 -0.75
N ILE A 56 0.54 -31.31 -0.42
CA ILE A 56 1.75 -30.95 0.35
C ILE A 56 2.54 -29.85 -0.38
N ALA A 57 2.71 -29.98 -1.70
CA ALA A 57 3.44 -29.00 -2.49
C ALA A 57 2.73 -27.64 -2.55
N GLU A 58 1.39 -27.63 -2.62
CA GLU A 58 0.58 -26.40 -2.59
C GLU A 58 0.57 -25.75 -1.21
N GLU A 59 0.45 -26.53 -0.13
CA GLU A 59 0.55 -26.01 1.25
C GLU A 59 1.89 -25.33 1.49
N ARG A 60 3.00 -25.93 1.05
CA ARG A 60 4.32 -25.29 1.14
C ARG A 60 4.36 -23.95 0.41
N LYS A 61 3.80 -23.87 -0.81
CA LYS A 61 3.75 -22.63 -1.58
C LYS A 61 2.87 -21.57 -0.89
N SER A 62 1.74 -21.97 -0.34
CA SER A 62 0.82 -21.05 0.36
C SER A 62 1.49 -20.48 1.62
N LEU A 63 2.19 -21.30 2.40
CA LEU A 63 2.95 -20.87 3.57
C LEU A 63 4.11 -19.93 3.19
N GLU A 64 4.84 -20.21 2.10
CA GLU A 64 5.87 -19.31 1.57
C GLU A 64 5.28 -17.95 1.14
N ALA A 65 4.08 -17.95 0.53
CA ALA A 65 3.37 -16.73 0.14
C ALA A 65 2.90 -15.92 1.35
N ILE A 66 2.32 -16.57 2.38
CA ILE A 66 1.91 -15.92 3.63
C ILE A 66 3.10 -15.27 4.31
N LYS A 67 4.22 -15.99 4.47
CA LYS A 67 5.45 -15.42 5.05
C LYS A 67 5.97 -14.21 4.27
N LYS A 68 5.82 -14.19 2.94
CA LYS A 68 6.20 -13.04 2.11
C LYS A 68 5.27 -11.84 2.34
N ILE A 69 3.97 -12.08 2.48
CA ILE A 69 2.99 -11.04 2.80
C ILE A 69 3.26 -10.46 4.19
N GLU A 70 3.50 -11.31 5.18
CA GLU A 70 3.79 -10.91 6.55
C GLU A 70 5.05 -10.02 6.63
N ARG A 71 6.13 -10.39 5.94
CA ARG A 71 7.34 -9.54 5.85
C ARG A 71 7.05 -8.17 5.23
N LYS A 72 6.23 -8.11 4.18
CA LYS A 72 5.82 -6.84 3.56
C LYS A 72 4.98 -5.99 4.51
N ASN A 73 4.01 -6.60 5.20
CA ASN A 73 3.16 -5.90 6.16
C ASN A 73 3.96 -5.40 7.36
N LYS A 74 4.94 -6.17 7.84
CA LYS A 74 5.86 -5.73 8.90
C LYS A 74 6.63 -4.47 8.49
N GLY A 75 7.19 -4.45 7.28
CA GLY A 75 7.88 -3.25 6.77
C GLY A 75 6.96 -2.03 6.64
N LEU A 76 5.71 -2.22 6.18
CA LEU A 76 4.72 -1.14 6.13
C LEU A 76 4.32 -0.64 7.52
N ALA A 77 4.19 -1.54 8.50
CA ALA A 77 3.89 -1.17 9.88
C ALA A 77 5.04 -0.39 10.53
N GLU A 78 6.30 -0.81 10.29
CA GLU A 78 7.50 -0.10 10.74
C GLU A 78 7.59 1.31 10.11
N GLN A 79 7.31 1.44 8.81
CA GLN A 79 7.29 2.75 8.15
C GLN A 79 6.21 3.67 8.73
N ARG A 80 5.00 3.16 8.95
CA ARG A 80 3.91 3.93 9.58
C ARG A 80 4.25 4.33 11.01
N ALA A 81 4.90 3.45 11.78
CA ALA A 81 5.33 3.76 13.15
C ALA A 81 6.37 4.88 13.16
N PHE A 82 7.34 4.83 12.25
CA PHE A 82 8.36 5.87 12.10
C PHE A 82 7.76 7.23 11.70
N GLU A 83 6.83 7.26 10.74
CA GLU A 83 6.14 8.49 10.37
C GLU A 83 5.33 9.09 11.53
N LEU A 84 4.66 8.23 12.32
CA LEU A 84 3.91 8.67 13.49
C LEU A 84 4.83 9.23 14.58
N GLU A 85 5.99 8.60 14.81
CA GLU A 85 6.99 9.08 15.77
C GLU A 85 7.57 10.43 15.33
N LYS A 86 7.88 10.60 14.05
CA LYS A 86 8.31 11.89 13.48
C LYS A 86 7.28 12.98 13.73
N LEU A 87 6.00 12.70 13.49
CA LEU A 87 4.92 13.66 13.77
C LEU A 87 4.80 13.98 15.26
N LYS A 88 4.93 12.98 16.15
CA LYS A 88 4.90 13.19 17.61
C LYS A 88 6.06 14.08 18.08
N LEU A 89 7.27 13.85 17.57
CA LEU A 89 8.43 14.68 17.90
C LEU A 89 8.26 16.12 17.39
N GLN A 90 7.73 16.31 16.19
CA GLN A 90 7.38 17.65 15.67
C GLN A 90 6.30 18.34 16.51
N ALA A 91 5.34 17.60 17.04
CA ALA A 91 4.29 18.14 17.90
C ALA A 91 4.79 18.47 19.33
N GLN A 92 5.71 17.67 19.89
CA GLN A 92 6.27 17.88 21.24
C GLN A 92 7.39 18.93 21.29
N ASN A 93 8.20 19.02 20.24
CA ASN A 93 9.17 20.09 20.05
C ASN A 93 8.76 20.91 18.83
N PRO A 94 7.75 21.80 18.96
CA PRO A 94 7.58 22.85 17.96
C PRO A 94 8.91 23.61 17.91
N PRO A 95 9.49 23.86 16.73
CA PRO A 95 10.80 24.48 16.62
C PRO A 95 10.83 25.76 17.46
N ALA A 96 11.69 25.79 18.48
CA ALA A 96 11.97 26.99 19.24
C ALA A 96 12.47 28.04 18.25
N SER A 97 11.63 29.03 18.03
CA SER A 97 11.71 30.05 16.97
C SER A 97 13.15 30.35 16.53
N ALA A 98 13.47 30.07 15.26
CA ALA A 98 14.23 31.08 14.53
C ALA A 98 13.42 32.36 14.69
N GLY A 99 13.97 33.32 15.43
CA GLY A 99 13.33 34.56 15.83
C GLY A 99 12.76 35.27 14.60
N ASN A 100 11.49 35.00 14.33
CA ASN A 100 10.62 35.63 13.37
C ASN A 100 9.22 35.16 13.76
N SER A 101 8.74 35.67 14.89
CA SER A 101 7.33 35.93 15.14
C SER A 101 6.39 34.92 14.48
N LEU A 102 6.12 33.82 15.20
CA LEU A 102 4.78 33.25 15.24
C LEU A 102 3.83 34.28 15.88
N GLN A 103 3.80 35.51 15.35
CA GLN A 103 2.52 36.11 15.10
C GLN A 103 1.78 35.07 14.28
N MET A 104 0.70 34.56 14.87
CA MET A 104 -0.49 34.19 14.14
C MET A 104 -0.94 35.42 13.32
N ASN A 105 -0.13 35.74 12.33
CA ASN A 105 -0.49 36.49 11.17
C ASN A 105 -1.41 35.51 10.42
N SER A 106 -2.72 35.67 10.33
CA SER A 106 -3.47 36.89 9.99
C SER A 106 -2.84 37.79 8.91
N ARG A 107 -1.54 37.68 8.63
CA ARG A 107 -0.95 37.94 7.32
C ARG A 107 -0.87 36.57 6.66
N SER A 108 -1.98 36.15 6.07
CA SER A 108 -1.99 36.13 4.62
C SER A 108 -0.79 35.33 4.11
N MET A 109 -0.98 34.02 3.96
CA MET A 109 -0.67 33.48 2.65
C MET A 109 -1.50 34.37 1.71
N ARG A 110 -0.95 35.51 1.27
CA ARG A 110 -1.48 36.28 0.16
C ARG A 110 -1.25 35.32 -0.98
N LEU A 111 -2.10 34.31 -1.08
CA LEU A 111 -2.42 33.65 -2.33
C LEU A 111 -2.85 34.84 -3.16
N ASP A 112 -1.90 35.40 -3.90
CA ASP A 112 -2.19 36.47 -4.82
C ASP A 112 -2.95 35.77 -5.95
N LEU A 113 -4.20 35.42 -5.69
CA LEU A 113 -5.03 34.64 -6.59
C LEU A 113 -5.19 35.44 -7.89
N LYS A 114 -4.97 36.76 -7.86
CA LYS A 114 -4.83 37.63 -9.04
C LYS A 114 -3.71 37.18 -9.99
N THR A 115 -2.61 36.62 -9.47
CA THR A 115 -1.51 36.04 -10.28
C THR A 115 -1.79 34.63 -10.78
N LEU A 116 -2.65 33.87 -10.08
CA LEU A 116 -3.00 32.49 -10.42
C LEU A 116 -4.27 32.39 -11.26
N LEU A 117 -5.02 33.48 -11.36
CA LEU A 117 -6.23 33.60 -12.15
C LEU A 117 -5.93 34.34 -13.45
N PRO A 118 -6.56 33.94 -14.56
CA PRO A 118 -6.56 34.75 -15.77
C PRO A 118 -7.11 36.15 -15.48
N THR A 119 -6.53 37.17 -16.10
CA THR A 119 -7.06 38.55 -16.05
C THR A 119 -8.51 38.53 -16.52
N PHE A 120 -9.43 38.91 -15.63
CA PHE A 120 -10.86 38.92 -15.91
C PHE A 120 -11.28 40.27 -16.51
N ILE A 121 -11.92 40.25 -17.67
CA ILE A 121 -12.47 41.42 -18.37
C ILE A 121 -14.01 41.36 -18.27
N PRO A 122 -14.66 42.20 -17.44
CA PRO A 122 -16.10 42.12 -17.17
C PRO A 122 -17.01 42.15 -18.42
N ASP A 123 -16.62 42.86 -19.47
CA ASP A 123 -17.41 43.01 -20.70
C ASP A 123 -17.31 41.81 -21.68
N LYS A 124 -16.33 40.91 -21.47
CA LYS A 124 -16.04 39.79 -22.38
C LYS A 124 -16.05 38.42 -21.71
N ASP A 125 -15.74 38.37 -20.42
CA ASP A 125 -15.54 37.13 -19.70
C ASP A 125 -16.75 36.75 -18.84
N ASN A 126 -17.10 35.47 -18.89
CA ASN A 126 -18.21 34.92 -18.11
C ASN A 126 -17.82 34.84 -16.62
N ILE A 127 -18.57 35.55 -15.76
CA ILE A 127 -18.39 35.51 -14.29
C ILE A 127 -18.46 34.06 -13.76
N SER A 128 -19.35 33.23 -14.33
CA SER A 128 -19.48 31.81 -13.95
C SER A 128 -18.17 31.02 -14.18
N LEU A 129 -17.43 31.35 -15.24
CA LEU A 129 -16.13 30.73 -15.55
C LEU A 129 -15.07 31.15 -14.52
N LEU A 130 -15.04 32.44 -14.15
CA LEU A 130 -14.15 32.95 -13.11
C LEU A 130 -14.39 32.24 -11.76
N LEU A 131 -15.65 32.13 -11.33
CA LEU A 131 -16.02 31.47 -10.08
C LEU A 131 -15.64 29.98 -10.08
N THR A 132 -15.81 29.31 -11.22
CA THR A 132 -15.45 27.89 -11.38
C THR A 132 -13.93 27.69 -11.25
N ILE A 133 -13.14 28.57 -11.88
CA ILE A 133 -11.67 28.52 -11.79
C ILE A 133 -11.23 28.84 -10.35
N CYS A 134 -11.79 29.87 -9.72
CA CYS A 134 -11.51 30.21 -8.32
C CYS A 134 -11.77 29.01 -7.39
N LYS A 135 -12.93 28.38 -7.52
CA LYS A 135 -13.32 27.19 -6.74
C LYS A 135 -12.35 26.02 -6.96
N ARG A 136 -11.92 25.79 -8.20
CA ARG A 136 -10.94 24.74 -8.53
C ARG A 136 -9.58 25.03 -7.89
N GLN A 137 -9.11 26.27 -7.96
CA GLN A 137 -7.82 26.67 -7.36
C GLN A 137 -7.86 26.58 -5.82
N MET A 138 -8.95 27.00 -5.18
CA MET A 138 -9.10 26.86 -3.72
C MET A 138 -9.09 25.40 -3.27
N LYS A 139 -9.66 24.49 -4.07
CA LYS A 139 -9.57 23.04 -3.82
C LYS A 139 -8.15 22.49 -4.01
N ILE A 140 -7.45 22.91 -5.06
CA ILE A 140 -6.05 22.49 -5.32
C ILE A 140 -5.14 22.94 -4.19
N LEU A 141 -5.37 24.14 -3.66
CA LEU A 141 -4.59 24.74 -2.57
C LEU A 141 -5.07 24.30 -1.17
N ASN A 142 -6.07 23.41 -1.09
CA ASN A 142 -6.64 22.89 0.14
C ASN A 142 -7.08 23.99 1.15
N VAL A 143 -7.65 25.08 0.63
CA VAL A 143 -8.13 26.20 1.46
C VAL A 143 -9.40 25.77 2.20
N PRO A 144 -9.53 26.00 3.52
CA PRO A 144 -10.76 25.69 4.26
C PRO A 144 -11.95 26.51 3.76
N ALA A 145 -13.13 25.88 3.66
CA ALA A 145 -14.35 26.49 3.09
C ALA A 145 -14.76 27.80 3.79
N ASP A 146 -14.50 27.90 5.09
CA ASP A 146 -14.81 29.08 5.92
C ASP A 146 -14.11 30.36 5.44
N PHE A 147 -13.00 30.21 4.71
CA PHE A 147 -12.22 31.34 4.19
C PHE A 147 -12.48 31.63 2.71
N TRP A 148 -13.29 30.84 2.00
CA TRP A 148 -13.46 30.98 0.55
C TRP A 148 -14.08 32.32 0.14
N VAL A 149 -15.07 32.79 0.90
CA VAL A 149 -15.77 34.06 0.64
C VAL A 149 -14.81 35.24 0.82
N SER A 150 -14.00 35.23 1.88
CA SER A 150 -13.02 36.29 2.16
C SER A 150 -11.96 36.40 1.07
N HIS A 151 -11.53 35.27 0.51
CA HIS A 151 -10.57 35.26 -0.61
C HIS A 151 -11.22 35.73 -1.91
N LEU A 152 -12.46 35.31 -2.19
CA LEU A 152 -13.19 35.70 -3.39
C LEU A 152 -13.45 37.20 -3.45
N ILE A 153 -13.79 37.81 -2.32
CA ILE A 153 -14.00 39.25 -2.18
C ILE A 153 -12.75 40.06 -2.59
N GLY A 154 -11.54 39.53 -2.41
CA GLY A 154 -10.29 40.19 -2.82
C GLY A 154 -9.97 40.11 -4.31
N ILE A 155 -10.68 39.27 -5.06
CA ILE A 155 -10.41 38.91 -6.45
C ILE A 155 -11.41 39.55 -7.40
N ILE A 156 -12.67 39.65 -6.98
CA ILE A 156 -13.71 40.29 -7.78
C ILE A 156 -13.35 41.77 -7.98
N PRO A 157 -13.21 42.23 -9.24
CA PRO A 157 -12.93 43.63 -9.54
C PRO A 157 -13.96 44.55 -8.89
N SER A 158 -13.50 45.68 -8.34
CA SER A 158 -14.36 46.66 -7.65
C SER A 158 -15.49 47.19 -8.53
N ASP A 159 -15.36 47.11 -9.86
CA ASP A 159 -16.36 47.55 -10.85
C ASP A 159 -17.67 46.75 -10.79
N ILE A 160 -17.66 45.53 -10.24
CA ILE A 160 -18.87 44.72 -10.01
C ILE A 160 -19.49 45.01 -8.62
N ARG A 161 -18.73 45.68 -7.74
CA ARG A 161 -19.15 46.01 -6.37
C ARG A 161 -19.92 47.33 -6.28
N ALA A 162 -19.82 48.17 -7.30
CA ALA A 162 -20.56 49.43 -7.44
C ALA A 162 -21.63 49.26 -8.53
N GLY A 163 -22.65 48.46 -8.24
CA GLY A 163 -23.88 48.34 -9.02
C GLY A 163 -25.05 48.28 -8.07
#